data_AF-A0AAW3WI66-F1
#
_entry.id   AF-A0AAW3WI66-F1
#
_cell.length_a   1.000
_cell.length_b   1.000
_cell.length_c   1.000
_cell.angle_alpha   90.00
_cell.angle_beta   90.00
_cell.angle_gamma   90.00
#
_symmetry.space_group_name_H-M   'P 1'
#
loop_
_entity.id
_entity.type
_entity.pdbx_description
1 polymer ?
#
loop_
_entity_poly.entity_id
_entity_poly.type
_entity_poly.pdbx_seq_one_letter_code
_entity_poly.pdbx_strand_id
1 'polypeptide(L)'
;CDRVQMANIAQAINVLQAVILTEGSKMILTPTYHAFNMYKVHQDAELIDLNIEAPDYVCGDDKISQVSATASVDVKGKIHISICNLSPTKSADIQCELRGNVMTKVTGTILTADVMNAHNTFEEPEKVSPKVFNGASIAEGKFTAELPAMSLVTLELE
;
A
#
# COMPACT_ATOMS: atom_id res chain seq x y z
N CYS A 1 16.24 6.17 3.42
CA CYS A 1 16.47 6.95 2.18
C CYS A 1 17.75 7.76 2.34
N ASP A 2 18.55 7.87 1.29
CA ASP A 2 19.89 8.48 1.33
C ASP A 2 19.86 10.02 1.21
N ARG A 3 18.94 10.55 0.40
CA ARG A 3 18.87 11.98 0.08
C ARG A 3 17.60 12.67 0.56
N VAL A 4 16.43 12.14 0.25
CA VAL A 4 15.14 12.76 0.60
C VAL A 4 14.79 12.41 2.04
N GLN A 5 15.14 13.28 2.98
CA GLN A 5 14.93 13.03 4.42
C GLN A 5 13.63 13.62 4.98
N MET A 6 12.91 14.42 4.18
CA MET A 6 11.64 15.02 4.57
C MET A 6 10.75 15.24 3.36
N ALA A 7 9.45 15.01 3.53
CA ALA A 7 8.42 15.34 2.57
C ALA A 7 7.15 15.76 3.33
N ASN A 8 6.36 16.67 2.75
CA ASN A 8 5.14 17.18 3.34
C ASN A 8 4.03 17.21 2.28
N ILE A 9 2.97 16.44 2.48
CA ILE A 9 1.80 16.44 1.58
C ILE A 9 0.99 17.74 1.77
N ALA A 10 0.47 18.28 0.67
CA ALA A 10 -0.32 19.51 0.67
C ALA A 10 -1.83 19.16 0.59
N GLN A 11 -2.68 19.56 1.54
CA GLN A 11 -2.39 19.94 2.94
C GLN A 11 -3.05 18.95 3.90
N ALA A 12 -2.98 19.15 5.21
CA ALA A 12 -3.46 18.18 6.18
C ALA A 12 -5.00 18.06 6.24
N ILE A 13 -5.73 19.18 6.25
CA ILE A 13 -7.18 19.21 6.55
C ILE A 13 -7.91 20.08 5.51
N ASN A 14 -9.01 19.57 4.96
CA ASN A 14 -9.96 20.27 4.04
C ASN A 14 -9.38 20.87 2.73
N VAL A 15 -8.07 20.83 2.52
CA VAL A 15 -7.41 21.52 1.41
C VAL A 15 -6.56 20.53 0.60
N LEU A 16 -6.72 20.57 -0.73
CA LEU A 16 -6.03 19.70 -1.69
C LEU A 16 -6.21 18.21 -1.34
N GLN A 17 -5.13 17.42 -1.29
CA GLN A 17 -5.17 15.99 -1.00
C GLN A 17 -5.14 15.75 0.52
N ALA A 18 -6.16 16.26 1.21
CA ALA A 18 -6.27 16.19 2.66
C ALA A 18 -6.32 14.76 3.18
N VAL A 19 -5.73 14.54 4.36
CA VAL A 19 -5.86 13.29 5.11
C VAL A 19 -7.17 13.28 5.93
N ILE A 20 -7.65 14.45 6.34
CA ILE A 20 -8.88 14.60 7.13
C ILE A 20 -9.80 15.62 6.47
N LEU A 21 -11.10 15.33 6.47
CA LEU A 21 -12.15 16.30 6.10
C LEU A 21 -13.07 16.55 7.29
N THR A 22 -13.52 17.79 7.46
CA THR A 22 -14.43 18.20 8.55
C THR A 22 -15.61 19.03 8.03
N GLU A 23 -16.78 18.84 8.64
CA GLU A 23 -18.00 19.63 8.40
C GLU A 23 -18.67 19.91 9.74
N GLY A 24 -18.52 21.13 10.25
CA GLY A 24 -18.99 21.48 11.59
C GLY A 24 -18.33 20.58 12.66
N SER A 25 -19.14 19.79 13.37
CA SER A 25 -18.68 18.81 14.36
C SER A 25 -18.32 17.44 13.78
N LYS A 26 -18.58 17.19 12.48
CA LYS A 26 -18.28 15.92 11.84
C LYS A 26 -16.83 15.89 11.35
N MET A 27 -16.24 14.69 11.34
CA MET A 27 -14.92 14.41 10.81
C MET A 27 -14.94 13.07 10.07
N ILE A 28 -14.23 13.00 8.94
CA ILE A 28 -13.96 11.74 8.23
C ILE A 28 -12.47 11.62 7.91
N LEU A 29 -12.02 10.37 7.79
CA LEU A 29 -10.68 10.01 7.33
C LEU A 29 -10.74 9.74 5.83
N THR A 30 -9.79 10.27 5.07
CA THR A 30 -9.73 10.03 3.62
C THR A 30 -8.95 8.74 3.31
N PRO A 31 -9.08 8.18 2.09
CA PRO A 31 -8.20 7.11 1.63
C PRO A 31 -6.70 7.46 1.77
N THR A 32 -6.35 8.75 1.59
CA THR A 32 -4.99 9.25 1.81
C THR A 32 -4.54 9.05 3.26
N TYR A 33 -5.39 9.35 4.25
CA TYR A 33 -5.06 9.07 5.66
C TYR A 33 -4.76 7.58 5.88
N HIS A 34 -5.61 6.71 5.32
CA HIS A 34 -5.45 5.28 5.47
C HIS A 34 -4.14 4.78 4.86
N ALA A 35 -3.76 5.30 3.68
CA ALA A 35 -2.46 5.02 3.09
C ALA A 35 -1.31 5.47 4.01
N PHE A 36 -1.33 6.70 4.54
CA PHE A 36 -0.32 7.17 5.50
C PHE A 36 -0.24 6.27 6.74
N ASN A 37 -1.37 5.86 7.30
CA ASN A 37 -1.41 4.98 8.47
C ASN A 37 -0.90 3.56 8.16
N MET A 38 -1.12 3.04 6.94
CA MET A 38 -0.55 1.77 6.50
C MET A 38 0.97 1.86 6.31
N TYR A 39 1.46 2.96 5.74
CA TYR A 39 2.89 3.18 5.50
C TYR A 39 3.71 3.53 6.76
N LYS A 40 3.08 3.72 7.93
CA LYS A 40 3.79 4.11 9.17
C LYS A 40 4.88 3.12 9.58
N VAL A 41 4.77 1.86 9.17
CA VAL A 41 5.76 0.81 9.43
C VAL A 41 7.11 1.08 8.76
N HIS A 42 7.15 1.98 7.77
CA HIS A 42 8.36 2.41 7.09
C HIS A 42 9.04 3.63 7.76
N GLN A 43 8.44 4.20 8.81
CA GLN A 43 9.05 5.33 9.54
C GLN A 43 10.27 4.83 10.32
N ASP A 44 11.42 5.47 10.10
CA ASP A 44 12.72 5.13 10.67
C ASP A 44 13.18 3.68 10.44
N ALA A 45 12.54 2.97 9.50
CA ALA A 45 12.89 1.61 9.13
C ALA A 45 14.04 1.59 8.13
N GLU A 46 14.79 0.49 8.09
CA GLU A 46 15.88 0.30 7.13
C GLU A 46 15.32 -0.18 5.79
N LEU A 47 15.65 0.53 4.72
CA LEU A 47 15.22 0.19 3.36
C LEU A 47 15.83 -1.14 2.93
N ILE A 48 15.00 -2.04 2.40
CA ILE A 48 15.43 -3.28 1.77
C ILE A 48 15.46 -3.06 0.26
N ASP A 49 16.53 -3.50 -0.38
CA ASP A 49 16.64 -3.47 -1.84
C ASP A 49 15.59 -4.39 -2.49
N LEU A 50 14.89 -3.87 -3.51
CA LEU A 50 13.87 -4.59 -4.24
C LEU A 50 14.13 -4.51 -5.74
N ASN A 51 14.18 -5.67 -6.40
CA ASN A 51 14.11 -5.77 -7.85
C ASN A 51 12.68 -6.14 -8.26
N ILE A 52 12.02 -5.28 -9.03
CA ILE A 52 10.62 -5.45 -9.43
C ILE A 52 10.55 -5.63 -10.94
N GLU A 53 9.99 -6.76 -11.37
CA GLU A 53 9.62 -7.03 -12.75
C GLU A 53 8.09 -7.14 -12.83
N ALA A 54 7.47 -6.24 -13.57
CA ALA A 54 6.02 -6.19 -13.72
C ALA A 54 5.65 -5.77 -15.14
N PRO A 55 4.50 -6.24 -15.67
CA PRO A 55 4.00 -5.76 -16.95
C PRO A 55 3.63 -4.28 -16.87
N ASP A 56 3.62 -3.62 -18.02
CA ASP A 56 3.12 -2.25 -18.12
C ASP A 56 1.59 -2.23 -18.02
N TYR A 57 1.04 -1.30 -17.24
CA TYR A 57 -0.31 -0.78 -17.43
C TYR A 57 -0.28 0.32 -18.49
N VAL A 58 -1.09 0.16 -19.53
CA VAL A 58 -1.14 1.06 -20.70
C VAL A 58 -2.48 1.79 -20.74
N CYS A 59 -2.44 3.11 -20.92
CA CYS A 59 -3.62 3.97 -21.06
C CYS A 59 -3.40 4.95 -22.22
N GLY A 60 -4.03 4.68 -23.37
CA GLY A 60 -3.74 5.42 -24.60
C GLY A 60 -2.29 5.19 -25.04
N ASP A 61 -1.55 6.29 -25.22
CA ASP A 61 -0.13 6.26 -25.59
C ASP A 61 0.82 6.20 -24.37
N ASP A 62 0.27 6.39 -23.15
CA ASP A 62 1.04 6.40 -21.92
C ASP A 62 1.10 5.00 -21.29
N LYS A 63 2.21 4.73 -20.60
CA LYS A 63 2.41 3.48 -19.86
C LYS A 63 3.22 3.68 -18.58
N ILE A 64 2.89 2.89 -17.58
CA ILE A 64 3.59 2.81 -16.30
C ILE A 64 3.70 1.34 -15.88
N SER A 65 4.62 1.01 -14.98
CA SER A 65 4.62 -0.32 -14.35
C SER A 65 3.28 -0.56 -13.64
N GLN A 66 2.66 -1.72 -13.86
CA GLN A 66 1.41 -2.08 -13.18
C GLN A 66 1.60 -2.18 -11.66
N VAL A 67 2.80 -2.51 -11.20
CA VAL A 67 3.12 -2.69 -9.79
C VAL A 67 4.19 -1.70 -9.35
N SER A 68 3.98 -1.08 -8.19
CA SER A 68 4.99 -0.31 -7.46
C SER A 68 5.08 -0.87 -6.06
N ALA A 69 6.29 -1.08 -5.55
CA ALA A 69 6.47 -1.60 -4.20
C ALA A 69 7.68 -0.98 -3.48
N THR A 70 7.65 -1.06 -2.16
CA THR A 70 8.76 -0.74 -1.27
C THR A 70 8.83 -1.75 -0.15
N ALA A 71 10.03 -2.06 0.34
CA ALA A 71 10.23 -2.93 1.49
C ALA A 71 11.16 -2.29 2.50
N SER A 72 10.91 -2.55 3.79
CA SER A 72 11.82 -2.16 4.86
C SER A 72 11.82 -3.18 5.97
N VAL A 73 12.90 -3.22 6.75
CA VAL A 73 12.96 -3.98 8.00
C VAL A 73 12.85 -3.02 9.17
N ASP A 74 11.97 -3.35 10.13
CA ASP A 74 11.83 -2.59 11.35
C ASP A 74 12.87 -2.98 12.41
N VAL A 75 12.94 -2.22 13.50
CA VAL A 75 13.89 -2.47 14.61
C VAL A 75 13.68 -3.80 15.34
N LYS A 76 12.56 -4.50 15.10
CA LYS A 76 12.26 -5.84 15.63
C LYS A 76 12.63 -6.94 14.65
N GLY A 77 13.14 -6.61 13.46
CA GLY A 77 13.50 -7.56 12.42
C GLY A 77 12.35 -7.99 11.53
N LYS A 78 11.15 -7.41 11.67
CA LYS A 78 10.01 -7.72 10.79
C LYS A 78 10.19 -7.03 9.45
N ILE A 79 9.90 -7.74 8.37
CA ILE A 79 9.92 -7.18 7.02
C ILE A 79 8.52 -6.66 6.67
N HIS A 80 8.45 -5.41 6.27
CA HIS A 80 7.23 -4.76 5.80
C HIS A 80 7.33 -4.50 4.31
N ILE A 81 6.34 -4.93 3.53
CA ILE A 81 6.31 -4.75 2.08
C ILE A 81 5.00 -4.06 1.69
N SER A 82 5.07 -2.83 1.21
CA SER A 82 3.91 -2.10 0.69
C SER A 82 3.90 -2.14 -0.82
N ILE A 83 2.81 -2.64 -1.40
CA ILE A 83 2.66 -2.94 -2.84
C ILE A 83 1.38 -2.27 -3.34
N CYS A 84 1.50 -1.50 -4.41
CA CYS A 84 0.38 -0.90 -5.14
C CYS A 84 0.16 -1.64 -6.46
N ASN A 85 -1.08 -2.03 -6.75
CA ASN A 85 -1.52 -2.43 -8.09
C ASN A 85 -2.21 -1.23 -8.75
N LEU A 86 -1.55 -0.67 -9.76
CA LEU A 86 -1.97 0.54 -10.46
C LEU A 86 -2.96 0.27 -11.59
N SER A 87 -3.24 -1.00 -11.91
CA SER A 87 -4.27 -1.34 -12.89
C SER A 87 -5.67 -1.09 -12.30
N PRO A 88 -6.55 -0.35 -13.00
CA PRO A 88 -7.93 -0.12 -12.53
C PRO A 88 -8.83 -1.34 -12.72
N THR A 89 -8.41 -2.35 -13.49
CA THR A 89 -9.28 -3.47 -13.89
C THR A 89 -8.66 -4.86 -13.77
N LYS A 90 -7.34 -4.97 -13.68
CA LYS A 90 -6.64 -6.26 -13.63
C LYS A 90 -6.06 -6.50 -12.24
N SER A 91 -6.22 -7.71 -11.72
CA SER A 91 -5.42 -8.19 -10.59
C SER A 91 -3.94 -8.29 -10.97
N ALA A 92 -3.08 -8.41 -9.96
CA ALA A 92 -1.66 -8.66 -10.10
C ALA A 92 -1.26 -9.87 -9.25
N ASP A 93 -0.74 -10.91 -9.90
CA ASP A 93 -0.17 -12.08 -9.23
C ASP A 93 1.30 -11.80 -8.89
N ILE A 94 1.60 -11.67 -7.60
CA ILE A 94 2.93 -11.36 -7.09
C ILE A 94 3.61 -12.66 -6.67
N GLN A 95 4.84 -12.83 -7.13
CA GLN A 95 5.77 -13.83 -6.62
C GLN A 95 7.06 -13.12 -6.24
N CYS A 96 7.52 -13.33 -5.01
CA CYS A 96 8.73 -12.69 -4.53
C CYS A 96 9.61 -13.70 -3.80
N GLU A 97 10.87 -13.76 -4.22
CA GLU A 97 11.91 -14.51 -3.56
C GLU A 97 12.51 -13.68 -2.41
N LEU A 98 12.52 -14.23 -1.21
CA LEU A 98 13.13 -13.61 -0.04
C LEU A 98 14.55 -14.15 0.11
N ARG A 99 15.54 -13.26 -0.01
CA ARG A 99 16.95 -13.59 0.15
C ARG A 99 17.47 -13.07 1.50
N GLY A 100 18.33 -13.85 2.15
CA GLY A 100 19.00 -13.48 3.40
C GLY A 100 18.25 -13.87 4.68
N ASN A 101 16.92 -13.72 4.72
CA ASN A 101 16.12 -14.04 5.91
C ASN A 101 15.12 -15.17 5.65
N VAL A 102 14.90 -16.02 6.66
CA VAL A 102 13.84 -17.03 6.65
C VAL A 102 12.63 -16.47 7.37
N MET A 103 11.58 -16.16 6.62
CA MET A 103 10.28 -15.75 7.15
C MET A 103 9.29 -16.91 6.99
N THR A 104 8.41 -17.09 7.96
CA THR A 104 7.50 -18.25 8.04
C THR A 104 6.03 -17.87 8.14
N LYS A 105 5.75 -16.60 8.44
CA LYS A 105 4.40 -16.08 8.56
C LYS A 105 4.28 -14.77 7.78
N VAL A 106 3.09 -14.59 7.21
CA VAL A 106 2.71 -13.35 6.53
C VAL A 106 1.33 -12.94 7.02
N THR A 107 1.17 -11.65 7.30
CA THR A 107 -0.12 -11.01 7.51
C THR A 107 -0.22 -9.79 6.62
N GLY A 108 -1.43 -9.31 6.34
CA GLY A 108 -1.61 -8.19 5.44
C GLY A 108 -2.79 -7.30 5.75
N THR A 109 -2.68 -6.06 5.30
CA THR A 109 -3.78 -5.09 5.25
C THR A 109 -3.93 -4.60 3.82
N ILE A 110 -5.17 -4.48 3.34
CA ILE A 110 -5.50 -3.97 2.00
C ILE A 110 -6.38 -2.72 2.11
N LEU A 111 -6.09 -1.74 1.26
CA LEU A 111 -6.95 -0.59 0.97
C LEU A 111 -7.33 -0.63 -0.51
N THR A 112 -8.63 -0.76 -0.80
CA THR A 112 -9.18 -0.85 -2.16
C THR A 112 -10.67 -0.49 -2.14
N ALA A 113 -11.29 -0.42 -3.30
CA ALA A 113 -12.72 -0.16 -3.48
C ALA A 113 -13.22 -0.83 -4.78
N ASP A 114 -14.55 -0.94 -4.94
CA ASP A 114 -15.13 -1.57 -6.13
C ASP A 114 -15.09 -0.68 -7.38
N VAL A 115 -14.91 0.64 -7.21
CA VAL A 115 -14.83 1.62 -8.29
C VAL A 115 -13.72 2.65 -8.04
N MET A 116 -13.08 3.11 -9.11
CA MET A 116 -11.86 3.93 -9.07
C MET A 116 -12.03 5.28 -8.36
N ASN A 117 -13.22 5.89 -8.42
CA ASN A 117 -13.50 7.19 -7.81
C ASN A 117 -14.27 7.09 -6.47
N ALA A 118 -14.27 5.91 -5.85
CA ALA A 118 -14.83 5.74 -4.51
C ALA A 118 -14.08 6.62 -3.51
N HIS A 119 -14.83 7.26 -2.61
CA HIS A 119 -14.32 8.14 -1.58
C HIS A 119 -15.25 8.12 -0.36
N ASN A 120 -14.72 8.54 0.78
CA ASN A 120 -15.49 8.66 2.02
C ASN A 120 -16.29 9.96 2.02
N THR A 121 -17.52 9.90 2.51
CA THR A 121 -18.41 11.05 2.70
C THR A 121 -18.82 11.11 4.17
N PHE A 122 -19.49 12.19 4.61
CA PHE A 122 -19.97 12.27 5.99
C PHE A 122 -21.10 11.26 6.27
N GLU A 123 -21.80 10.80 5.24
CA GLU A 123 -22.84 9.78 5.29
C GLU A 123 -22.27 8.35 5.20
N GLU A 124 -21.19 8.17 4.42
CA GLU A 124 -20.49 6.89 4.24
C GLU A 124 -18.98 7.05 4.61
N PRO A 125 -18.65 7.20 5.90
CA PRO A 125 -17.30 7.60 6.34
C PRO A 125 -16.24 6.51 6.17
N GLU A 126 -16.64 5.25 5.98
CA GLU A 126 -15.75 4.08 5.91
C GLU A 126 -15.84 3.33 4.57
N LYS A 127 -16.42 3.96 3.53
CA LYS A 127 -16.60 3.37 2.20
C LYS A 127 -15.30 2.82 1.60
N VAL A 128 -14.21 3.55 1.83
CA VAL A 128 -12.84 3.19 1.47
C VAL A 128 -12.01 3.22 2.75
N SER A 129 -11.80 2.04 3.32
CA SER A 129 -11.10 1.83 4.59
C SER A 129 -10.26 0.55 4.54
N PRO A 130 -9.19 0.45 5.34
CA PRO A 130 -8.35 -0.73 5.37
C PRO A 130 -9.10 -1.97 5.86
N LYS A 131 -8.83 -3.11 5.24
CA LYS A 131 -9.36 -4.43 5.63
C LYS A 131 -8.22 -5.43 5.80
N VAL A 132 -8.48 -6.51 6.54
CA VAL A 132 -7.54 -7.64 6.61
C VAL A 132 -7.34 -8.22 5.20
N PHE A 133 -6.09 -8.41 4.82
CA PHE A 133 -5.72 -9.05 3.56
C PHE A 133 -5.24 -10.47 3.79
N ASN A 134 -6.00 -11.44 3.26
CA ASN A 134 -5.69 -12.87 3.36
C ASN A 134 -5.19 -13.46 2.03
N GLY A 135 -4.94 -12.62 1.03
CA GLY A 135 -4.52 -13.04 -0.31
C GLY A 135 -3.02 -13.31 -0.42
N ALA A 136 -2.28 -13.41 0.69
CA ALA A 136 -0.85 -13.68 0.71
C ALA A 136 -0.53 -14.99 1.44
N SER A 137 0.50 -15.68 0.97
CA SER A 137 1.05 -16.88 1.60
C SER A 137 2.57 -16.88 1.50
N ILE A 138 3.23 -17.59 2.42
CA ILE A 138 4.68 -17.75 2.44
C ILE A 138 5.05 -19.22 2.55
N ALA A 139 5.97 -19.67 1.69
CA ALA A 139 6.48 -21.03 1.67
C ALA A 139 7.88 -21.06 1.04
N GLU A 140 8.77 -21.89 1.57
CA GLU A 140 10.08 -22.17 0.95
C GLU A 140 10.91 -20.91 0.61
N GLY A 141 10.87 -19.89 1.48
CA GLY A 141 11.61 -18.64 1.26
C GLY A 141 11.02 -17.74 0.16
N LYS A 142 9.77 -17.98 -0.25
CA LYS A 142 9.04 -17.15 -1.21
C LYS A 142 7.71 -16.73 -0.61
N PHE A 143 7.30 -15.49 -0.85
CA PHE A 143 5.90 -15.12 -0.64
C PHE A 143 5.20 -14.93 -1.98
N THR A 144 3.91 -15.28 -2.00
CA THR A 144 3.00 -15.05 -3.11
C THR A 144 1.84 -14.20 -2.63
N ALA A 145 1.31 -13.34 -3.49
CA ALA A 145 0.12 -12.56 -3.19
C ALA A 145 -0.72 -12.29 -4.43
N GLU A 146 -2.05 -12.38 -4.32
CA GLU A 146 -2.97 -11.92 -5.37
C GLU A 146 -3.52 -10.55 -5.00
N LEU A 147 -3.08 -9.51 -5.69
CA LEU A 147 -3.53 -8.14 -5.45
C LEU A 147 -4.71 -7.81 -6.35
N PRO A 148 -5.87 -7.40 -5.80
CA PRO A 148 -6.98 -6.88 -6.59
C PRO A 148 -6.55 -5.69 -7.45
N ALA A 149 -7.36 -5.35 -8.45
CA ALA A 149 -7.23 -4.07 -9.13
C ALA A 149 -7.28 -2.90 -8.13
N MET A 150 -6.63 -1.77 -8.44
CA MET A 150 -6.69 -0.52 -7.65
C MET A 150 -6.54 -0.74 -6.14
N SER A 151 -5.48 -1.46 -5.75
CA SER A 151 -5.24 -1.83 -4.36
C SER A 151 -3.88 -1.37 -3.86
N LEU A 152 -3.83 -0.92 -2.61
CA LEU A 152 -2.62 -0.85 -1.79
C LEU A 152 -2.68 -2.00 -0.78
N VAL A 153 -1.65 -2.84 -0.76
CA VAL A 153 -1.46 -3.90 0.24
C VAL A 153 -0.18 -3.63 1.01
N THR A 154 -0.23 -3.69 2.34
CA THR A 154 0.96 -3.72 3.20
C THR A 154 1.02 -5.09 3.88
N LEU A 155 2.09 -5.83 3.61
CA LEU A 155 2.38 -7.14 4.20
C LEU A 155 3.41 -6.98 5.33
N GLU A 156 3.21 -7.73 6.42
CA GLU A 156 4.18 -7.92 7.49
C GLU A 156 4.62 -9.39 7.48
N LEU A 157 5.93 -9.62 7.42
CA LEU A 157 6.55 -10.93 7.38
C LEU A 157 7.38 -11.16 8.66
N GLU A 158 7.20 -12.33 9.29
CA GLU A 158 7.90 -12.77 10.51
C GLU A 158 8.27 -14.26 10.49
#